data_AF-A0A376B9F1-F1
#
_entry.id   AF-A0A376B9F1-F1
#
_cell.length_a   1.000
_cell.length_b   1.000
_cell.length_c   1.000
_cell.angle_alpha   90.00
_cell.angle_beta   90.00
_cell.angle_gamma   90.00
#
_symmetry.space_group_name_H-M   'P 1'
#
loop_
_entity.id
_entity.type
_entity.pdbx_description
1 polymer ?
#
loop_
_entity_poly.entity_id
_entity_poly.type
_entity_poly.pdbx_seq_one_letter_code
_entity_poly.pdbx_strand_id
1 'polypeptide(L)'
;MKYSTLLLLSSVGAAALAAPAISNGHNHHHADEQVKRDVVYVTRTQIQYVDAQGNPVDVLSTATVDTDSTAAATTTAATTAATAIDESDLTENTSNANTVPTTSAAATTSNAATTTTNAASTTSAVATTSTLEPTTTTSSSSSSSSSSSSTTSSTATTTSSSSSGSTSIDGDLSDFSGPSEEFEDGVIPCSEFPGGQGVVSLDWVGFGGWASIMKLDGSTSSSCEDGYYCSYACQAGMSKTQWPSDQPSDGRTVGGLYCNNGYLYRSNTDTNYLCEWGQNSAYAVNNVDQEIALCRTDYPGSENMVVPTVVQPGSSKPMSVVDEDTYFLWEGKKTSSQYYVNNAGVSVEDGCIWGTDGSGIGNWAPVVLGSGYTDGISYLSIIPNPNNKNQPNYNVKIVATDGSSVNGECYYENGEYNGSGSDGCTVSVTSGSANFVFY
;
A
#
# COMPACT_ATOMS: atom_id res chain seq x y z
N MET A 1 -27.00 6.87 88.74
CA MET A 1 -27.27 5.41 88.70
C MET A 1 -26.76 4.87 87.37
N LYS A 2 -26.00 3.77 87.38
CA LYS A 2 -25.58 2.92 86.22
C LYS A 2 -24.75 3.65 85.13
N TYR A 3 -23.45 3.38 85.02
CA TYR A 3 -22.83 2.35 84.13
C TYR A 3 -23.17 2.60 82.63
N SER A 4 -22.28 2.67 81.65
CA SER A 4 -20.80 2.52 81.54
C SER A 4 -20.38 3.01 80.11
N THR A 5 -19.12 3.18 79.65
CA THR A 5 -17.75 2.88 80.15
C THR A 5 -16.68 3.83 79.53
N LEU A 6 -15.42 3.64 79.95
CA LEU A 6 -14.08 3.92 79.36
C LEU A 6 -13.93 3.93 77.81
N LEU A 7 -12.88 4.53 77.18
CA LEU A 7 -11.82 5.49 77.58
C LEU A 7 -11.02 5.97 76.31
N LEU A 8 -10.45 7.19 76.32
CA LEU A 8 -9.16 7.69 75.72
C LEU A 8 -8.54 7.09 74.42
N LEU A 9 -7.80 7.81 73.54
CA LEU A 9 -7.49 9.25 73.35
C LEU A 9 -6.77 9.50 71.98
N SER A 10 -6.87 10.73 71.45
CA SER A 10 -5.86 11.51 70.66
C SER A 10 -5.20 10.99 69.37
N SER A 11 -5.50 11.67 68.24
CA SER A 11 -4.61 12.64 67.55
C SER A 11 -5.35 13.25 66.33
N VAL A 12 -5.61 14.57 66.26
CA VAL A 12 -4.83 15.60 65.54
C VAL A 12 -4.54 15.24 64.07
N GLY A 13 -5.01 15.99 63.06
CA GLY A 13 -5.83 17.21 63.09
C GLY A 13 -6.16 17.80 61.69
N ALA A 14 -6.93 18.89 61.71
CA ALA A 14 -7.16 19.90 60.65
C ALA A 14 -7.12 19.50 59.15
N ALA A 15 -8.30 19.47 58.52
CA ALA A 15 -8.48 19.95 57.15
C ALA A 15 -9.54 21.07 57.17
N ALA A 16 -9.25 22.21 56.55
CA ALA A 16 -10.10 23.40 56.63
C ALA A 16 -11.29 23.33 55.66
N LEU A 17 -12.44 23.83 56.12
CA LEU A 17 -13.57 24.16 55.25
C LEU A 17 -13.23 25.43 54.45
N ALA A 18 -13.18 25.31 53.12
CA ALA A 18 -13.25 26.44 52.20
C ALA A 18 -14.37 26.18 51.19
N ALA A 19 -15.38 27.05 51.20
CA ALA A 19 -16.42 27.12 50.17
C ALA A 19 -15.85 27.77 48.88
N PRO A 20 -16.54 27.67 47.73
CA PRO A 20 -15.87 27.59 46.43
C PRO A 20 -15.31 28.93 45.94
N ALA A 21 -14.11 28.86 45.35
CA ALA A 21 -13.65 29.86 44.39
C ALA A 21 -14.30 29.58 43.02
N ILE A 22 -14.83 30.62 42.39
CA ILE A 22 -15.41 30.55 41.05
C ILE A 22 -14.27 30.32 40.05
N SER A 23 -14.14 29.09 39.54
CA SER A 23 -13.34 28.79 38.36
C SER A 23 -14.27 28.70 37.15
N ASN A 24 -13.94 29.42 36.07
CA ASN A 24 -14.70 29.33 34.82
C ASN A 24 -14.69 27.89 34.32
N GLY A 25 -15.89 27.30 34.19
CA GLY A 25 -16.05 25.97 33.62
C GLY A 25 -15.77 25.97 32.12
N HIS A 26 -14.52 25.77 31.74
CA HIS A 26 -14.22 25.13 30.46
C HIS A 26 -14.49 23.63 30.62
N ASN A 27 -15.77 23.31 30.44
CA ASN A 27 -16.27 21.96 30.44
C ASN A 27 -15.76 21.26 29.18
N HIS A 28 -14.56 20.68 29.25
CA HIS A 28 -14.03 19.79 28.23
C HIS A 28 -14.83 18.50 28.24
N HIS A 29 -16.03 18.55 27.65
CA HIS A 29 -16.62 17.38 27.05
C HIS A 29 -15.63 16.88 26.00
N HIS A 30 -14.87 15.84 26.36
CA HIS A 30 -14.50 14.83 25.39
C HIS A 30 -15.81 14.19 24.96
N ALA A 31 -16.44 14.78 23.95
CA ALA A 31 -17.35 14.03 23.12
C ALA A 31 -16.50 12.93 22.47
N ASP A 32 -16.99 11.69 22.53
CA ASP A 32 -16.66 10.72 21.50
C ASP A 32 -17.17 11.28 20.17
N GLU A 33 -16.37 12.13 19.54
CA GLU A 33 -16.42 12.27 18.11
C GLU A 33 -15.95 10.94 17.54
N GLN A 34 -16.93 10.03 17.43
CA GLN A 34 -17.03 9.08 16.34
C GLN A 34 -16.76 9.86 15.05
N VAL A 35 -15.48 9.98 14.68
CA VAL A 35 -15.06 10.52 13.40
C VAL A 35 -15.62 9.56 12.37
N LYS A 36 -16.82 9.87 11.88
CA LYS A 36 -17.28 9.39 10.59
C LYS A 36 -16.23 9.84 9.60
N ARG A 37 -15.31 8.93 9.29
CA ARG A 37 -14.32 9.13 8.23
C ARG A 37 -15.09 9.57 7.01
N ASP A 38 -14.53 10.56 6.32
CA ASP A 38 -15.18 11.14 5.16
C ASP A 38 -15.49 10.06 4.13
N VAL A 39 -16.53 10.25 3.31
CA VAL A 39 -16.94 9.22 2.36
C VAL A 39 -15.87 9.07 1.29
N VAL A 40 -15.00 8.09 1.48
CA VAL A 40 -14.04 7.66 0.46
C VAL A 40 -14.83 7.25 -0.77
N TYR A 41 -14.59 7.95 -1.88
CA TYR A 41 -14.89 7.38 -3.18
C TYR A 41 -14.00 6.14 -3.32
N VAL A 42 -14.59 4.96 -3.13
CA VAL A 42 -13.95 3.71 -3.56
C VAL A 42 -13.81 3.83 -5.07
N THR A 43 -12.65 4.29 -5.52
CA THR A 43 -12.24 4.25 -6.92
C THR A 43 -12.11 2.79 -7.28
N ARG A 44 -13.22 2.24 -7.77
CA ARG A 44 -13.31 0.88 -8.28
C ARG A 44 -12.40 0.77 -9.50
N THR A 45 -11.17 0.35 -9.28
CA THR A 45 -10.25 -0.07 -10.34
C THR A 45 -10.89 -1.27 -11.04
N GLN A 46 -11.60 -1.02 -12.14
CA GLN A 46 -12.00 -2.09 -13.03
C GLN A 46 -10.80 -2.48 -13.87
N ILE A 47 -10.35 -3.72 -13.74
CA ILE A 47 -9.38 -4.31 -14.67
C ILE A 47 -10.07 -4.42 -16.03
N GLN A 48 -9.73 -3.49 -16.93
CA GLN A 48 -10.14 -3.55 -18.32
C GLN A 48 -9.06 -4.30 -19.09
N TYR A 49 -9.36 -5.54 -19.47
CA TYR A 49 -8.50 -6.29 -20.38
C TYR A 49 -8.43 -5.58 -21.73
N VAL A 50 -7.25 -5.58 -22.34
CA VAL A 50 -7.01 -5.01 -23.67
C VAL A 50 -6.29 -6.01 -24.58
N ASP A 51 -6.47 -5.88 -25.88
CA ASP A 51 -5.72 -6.64 -26.87
C ASP A 51 -4.26 -6.15 -27.02
N ALA A 52 -3.48 -6.80 -27.88
CA ALA A 52 -2.10 -6.43 -28.17
C ALA A 52 -1.94 -5.09 -28.93
N GLN A 53 -3.03 -4.36 -29.16
CA GLN A 53 -3.09 -3.02 -29.75
C GLN A 53 -3.67 -1.99 -28.76
N GLY A 54 -3.99 -2.38 -27.52
CA GLY A 54 -4.52 -1.51 -26.48
C GLY A 54 -6.05 -1.30 -26.53
N ASN A 55 -6.80 -2.05 -27.34
CA ASN A 55 -8.26 -1.91 -27.42
C ASN A 55 -8.95 -2.74 -26.32
N PRO A 56 -9.98 -2.21 -25.63
CA PRO A 56 -10.77 -2.95 -24.64
C PRO A 56 -11.37 -4.25 -25.19
N VAL A 57 -11.21 -5.36 -24.46
CA VAL A 57 -11.90 -6.64 -24.71
C VAL A 57 -12.82 -6.99 -23.55
N ASP A 58 -14.06 -7.39 -23.86
CA ASP A 58 -15.09 -7.69 -22.87
C ASP A 58 -15.20 -9.21 -22.65
N VAL A 59 -14.63 -9.70 -21.56
CA VAL A 59 -14.52 -11.14 -21.25
C VAL A 59 -15.63 -11.63 -20.33
N LEU A 60 -16.89 -11.45 -20.74
CA LEU A 60 -18.05 -12.07 -20.11
C LEU A 60 -18.99 -12.75 -21.12
N SER A 61 -18.72 -14.03 -21.38
CA SER A 61 -19.77 -14.98 -21.77
C SER A 61 -19.51 -16.35 -21.15
N THR A 62 -20.10 -16.58 -19.98
CA THR A 62 -20.07 -17.87 -19.30
C THR A 62 -20.87 -18.89 -20.12
N ALA A 63 -20.18 -19.78 -20.84
CA ALA A 63 -20.82 -20.93 -21.45
C ALA A 63 -21.24 -21.93 -20.36
N THR A 64 -22.53 -21.99 -20.06
CA THR A 64 -23.11 -23.07 -19.25
C THR A 64 -22.87 -24.42 -19.94
N VAL A 65 -22.02 -25.25 -19.33
CA VAL A 65 -21.91 -26.67 -19.67
C VAL A 65 -22.73 -27.44 -18.65
N ASP A 66 -23.92 -27.86 -19.08
CA ASP A 66 -24.78 -28.78 -18.34
C ASP A 66 -24.18 -30.19 -18.41
N THR A 67 -24.09 -30.88 -17.27
CA THR A 67 -23.45 -32.20 -17.19
C THR A 67 -24.50 -33.30 -17.16
N ASP A 68 -24.64 -34.06 -18.25
CA ASP A 68 -25.17 -35.43 -18.15
C ASP A 68 -24.52 -36.44 -19.12
N SER A 69 -24.23 -37.60 -18.54
CA SER A 69 -24.09 -38.96 -19.09
C SER A 69 -23.23 -39.30 -20.34
N THR A 70 -22.26 -40.19 -20.06
CA THR A 70 -21.84 -41.37 -20.86
C THR A 70 -20.92 -41.25 -22.09
N ALA A 71 -19.65 -41.56 -21.82
CA ALA A 71 -18.96 -42.80 -22.25
C ALA A 71 -18.18 -42.88 -23.59
N ALA A 72 -17.17 -43.76 -23.52
CA ALA A 72 -16.38 -44.39 -24.58
C ALA A 72 -15.26 -43.57 -25.28
N ALA A 73 -14.03 -43.89 -24.85
CA ALA A 73 -12.78 -43.99 -25.61
C ALA A 73 -12.87 -43.85 -27.16
N THR A 74 -11.87 -43.26 -27.82
CA THR A 74 -10.64 -43.99 -28.22
C THR A 74 -9.53 -43.02 -28.70
N THR A 75 -8.28 -43.46 -28.57
CA THR A 75 -7.04 -42.89 -29.14
C THR A 75 -7.17 -42.50 -30.63
N THR A 76 -6.41 -41.54 -31.16
CA THR A 76 -5.08 -41.80 -31.76
C THR A 76 -4.36 -40.51 -32.18
N ALA A 77 -3.04 -40.59 -32.24
CA ALA A 77 -2.07 -39.54 -32.53
C ALA A 77 -2.19 -38.83 -33.90
N ALA A 78 -1.94 -37.52 -33.86
CA ALA A 78 -0.87 -36.79 -34.57
C ALA A 78 -0.72 -36.77 -36.11
N THR A 79 -0.14 -35.63 -36.52
CA THR A 79 0.88 -35.40 -37.56
C THR A 79 0.48 -34.81 -38.93
N THR A 80 0.88 -33.54 -39.08
CA THR A 80 1.54 -32.87 -40.25
C THR A 80 0.78 -32.41 -41.50
N ALA A 81 1.28 -31.25 -41.96
CA ALA A 81 1.34 -30.73 -43.34
C ALA A 81 -0.01 -30.37 -43.98
N ALA A 82 -0.35 -29.11 -44.25
CA ALA A 82 0.42 -28.03 -44.90
C ALA A 82 0.83 -28.34 -46.34
N THR A 83 -0.02 -27.96 -47.31
CA THR A 83 0.42 -27.31 -48.56
C THR A 83 -0.70 -26.41 -49.07
N ALA A 84 -0.35 -25.23 -49.58
CA ALA A 84 -1.29 -24.30 -50.24
C ALA A 84 -1.30 -24.53 -51.76
N ILE A 85 -2.45 -24.29 -52.40
CA ILE A 85 -2.76 -23.95 -53.82
C ILE A 85 -4.30 -24.09 -53.97
N ASP A 86 -5.04 -23.39 -54.83
CA ASP A 86 -4.80 -22.27 -55.75
C ASP A 86 -6.08 -21.41 -55.85
N GLU A 87 -6.04 -20.29 -56.58
CA GLU A 87 -7.13 -19.33 -56.79
C GLU A 87 -8.17 -19.75 -57.86
N SER A 88 -9.16 -18.86 -58.11
CA SER A 88 -10.15 -18.84 -59.21
C SER A 88 -11.35 -19.82 -59.09
N ASP A 89 -12.56 -19.51 -59.58
CA ASP A 89 -13.07 -18.30 -60.26
C ASP A 89 -14.57 -18.03 -59.95
N LEU A 90 -15.04 -16.89 -60.44
CA LEU A 90 -16.27 -16.14 -60.20
C LEU A 90 -17.62 -16.76 -60.67
N THR A 91 -18.69 -16.29 -59.99
CA THR A 91 -20.05 -15.99 -60.53
C THR A 91 -20.97 -17.16 -60.94
N GLU A 92 -22.32 -17.05 -60.95
CA GLU A 92 -23.23 -15.89 -60.89
C GLU A 92 -24.65 -16.26 -60.40
N ASN A 93 -25.43 -15.28 -59.90
CA ASN A 93 -26.92 -15.19 -59.90
C ASN A 93 -27.76 -16.33 -59.25
N THR A 94 -28.94 -16.15 -58.64
CA THR A 94 -29.93 -15.06 -58.42
C THR A 94 -30.75 -15.51 -57.17
N SER A 95 -31.51 -14.73 -56.38
CA SER A 95 -32.27 -13.49 -56.60
C SER A 95 -32.83 -12.95 -55.26
N ASN A 96 -32.92 -11.61 -55.14
CA ASN A 96 -34.06 -10.79 -54.68
C ASN A 96 -34.84 -11.12 -53.38
N ALA A 97 -35.32 -10.12 -52.60
CA ALA A 97 -35.11 -8.67 -52.60
C ALA A 97 -35.80 -8.01 -51.36
N ASN A 98 -35.67 -6.67 -51.28
CA ASN A 98 -36.44 -5.69 -50.49
C ASN A 98 -36.15 -5.59 -48.98
N THR A 99 -35.95 -4.43 -48.33
CA THR A 99 -35.69 -2.98 -48.61
C THR A 99 -35.95 -2.31 -47.24
N VAL A 100 -35.09 -1.48 -46.62
CA VAL A 100 -34.75 -0.06 -46.95
C VAL A 100 -36.02 0.85 -46.90
N PRO A 101 -36.07 2.04 -46.24
CA PRO A 101 -35.05 3.11 -46.08
C PRO A 101 -34.78 3.57 -44.61
N THR A 102 -33.79 4.38 -44.19
CA THR A 102 -33.03 5.57 -44.71
C THR A 102 -33.56 6.94 -44.27
N THR A 103 -32.75 7.71 -43.51
CA THR A 103 -32.48 9.18 -43.48
C THR A 103 -31.69 9.48 -42.18
N SER A 104 -30.58 10.22 -42.10
CA SER A 104 -30.05 11.44 -42.76
C SER A 104 -30.74 12.74 -42.38
N ALA A 105 -30.09 13.52 -41.51
CA ALA A 105 -30.28 14.96 -41.33
C ALA A 105 -28.99 15.60 -40.80
N ALA A 106 -28.54 16.67 -41.45
CA ALA A 106 -27.43 17.52 -40.99
C ALA A 106 -27.97 18.84 -40.43
N ALA A 107 -27.22 19.47 -39.52
CA ALA A 107 -27.45 20.86 -39.10
C ALA A 107 -26.10 21.56 -38.83
N THR A 108 -26.03 22.85 -39.16
CA THR A 108 -24.81 23.66 -39.17
C THR A 108 -25.03 24.95 -38.38
N THR A 109 -23.94 25.62 -37.99
CA THR A 109 -23.85 26.96 -37.37
C THR A 109 -24.18 27.02 -35.86
N SER A 110 -23.60 27.89 -35.04
CA SER A 110 -22.89 29.16 -35.32
C SER A 110 -21.80 29.51 -34.28
N ASN A 111 -20.92 30.45 -34.63
CA ASN A 111 -19.86 31.00 -33.77
C ASN A 111 -20.42 31.81 -32.57
N ALA A 112 -19.69 31.82 -31.46
CA ALA A 112 -19.52 33.01 -30.62
C ALA A 112 -18.18 32.98 -29.89
N ALA A 113 -17.20 33.73 -30.39
CA ALA A 113 -16.02 34.11 -29.62
C ALA A 113 -16.33 35.39 -28.84
N THR A 114 -15.98 35.44 -27.55
CA THR A 114 -16.02 36.67 -26.76
C THR A 114 -14.67 36.92 -26.14
N THR A 115 -13.89 37.79 -26.79
CA THR A 115 -12.78 38.49 -26.18
C THR A 115 -13.30 39.60 -25.26
N THR A 116 -12.74 39.70 -24.05
CA THR A 116 -12.80 40.93 -23.26
C THR A 116 -11.40 41.32 -22.80
N THR A 117 -10.85 42.30 -23.50
CA THR A 117 -9.68 43.08 -23.08
C THR A 117 -10.07 44.11 -22.03
N ASN A 118 -9.23 44.29 -20.99
CA ASN A 118 -8.92 45.53 -20.24
C ASN A 118 -8.54 45.19 -18.79
N ALA A 119 -7.64 45.90 -18.12
CA ALA A 119 -6.70 46.94 -18.58
C ALA A 119 -5.48 46.97 -17.64
N ALA A 120 -4.40 47.60 -18.10
CA ALA A 120 -3.20 47.79 -17.29
C ALA A 120 -3.44 48.67 -16.05
N SER A 121 -2.60 48.49 -15.03
CA SER A 121 -2.27 49.56 -14.09
C SER A 121 -0.80 49.47 -13.72
N THR A 122 -0.16 50.64 -13.68
CA THR A 122 1.28 50.85 -13.63
C THR A 122 1.74 51.31 -12.26
N THR A 123 3.06 51.26 -12.04
CA THR A 123 3.80 51.83 -10.87
C THR A 123 3.60 51.04 -9.56
N SER A 124 4.55 50.98 -8.63
CA SER A 124 5.82 51.73 -8.49
C SER A 124 7.00 50.83 -8.09
N ALA A 125 8.21 51.24 -8.45
CA ALA A 125 9.43 50.71 -7.84
C ALA A 125 9.72 51.44 -6.52
N VAL A 126 10.15 50.72 -5.49
CA VAL A 126 10.97 51.26 -4.40
C VAL A 126 12.07 50.24 -4.08
N ALA A 127 13.32 50.64 -4.28
CA ALA A 127 14.47 49.92 -3.76
C ALA A 127 14.77 50.40 -2.34
N THR A 128 15.18 49.50 -1.44
CA THR A 128 15.87 49.88 -0.20
C THR A 128 17.10 49.01 0.01
N THR A 129 18.23 49.68 0.12
CA THR A 129 19.58 49.14 0.34
C THR A 129 19.93 49.10 1.82
N SER A 130 20.48 47.96 2.28
CA SER A 130 21.49 47.85 3.35
C SER A 130 22.04 46.42 3.23
N THR A 131 23.30 46.11 2.89
CA THR A 131 24.59 46.68 3.33
C THR A 131 24.77 46.57 4.84
N LEU A 132 25.54 45.56 5.28
CA LEU A 132 26.61 45.62 6.28
C LEU A 132 27.29 44.25 6.42
N GLU A 133 28.50 44.12 5.84
CA GLU A 133 29.60 43.28 6.38
C GLU A 133 30.25 44.03 7.58
N PRO A 134 31.23 43.49 8.35
CA PRO A 134 32.04 42.26 8.19
C PRO A 134 31.89 41.31 9.43
N THR A 135 32.64 40.21 9.68
CA THR A 135 34.07 39.96 9.48
C THR A 135 34.44 38.48 9.57
N THR A 136 35.56 38.14 8.92
CA THR A 136 36.28 36.86 8.92
C THR A 136 36.66 36.27 10.28
N THR A 137 36.65 34.93 10.39
CA THR A 137 37.76 34.17 11.02
C THR A 137 38.04 32.87 10.27
N THR A 138 39.27 32.71 9.82
CA THR A 138 39.80 31.51 9.13
C THR A 138 40.53 30.61 10.13
N SER A 139 40.32 29.29 10.06
CA SER A 139 41.27 28.24 10.49
C SER A 139 40.83 26.92 9.86
N SER A 140 41.51 26.40 8.84
CA SER A 140 42.82 25.71 8.88
C SER A 140 42.68 24.22 9.18
N SER A 141 43.15 23.42 8.22
CA SER A 141 43.04 21.97 8.12
C SER A 141 43.99 21.18 9.03
N SER A 142 43.63 19.93 9.32
CA SER A 142 44.60 18.85 9.60
C SER A 142 44.02 17.48 9.27
N SER A 143 44.82 16.64 8.60
CA SER A 143 44.47 15.29 8.14
C SER A 143 45.38 14.22 8.76
N SER A 144 44.81 13.06 9.12
CA SER A 144 45.50 11.80 9.48
C SER A 144 44.44 10.70 9.68
N SER A 145 44.24 9.72 8.81
CA SER A 145 45.06 8.51 8.54
C SER A 145 44.97 7.38 9.59
N SER A 146 44.11 6.39 9.29
CA SER A 146 44.32 4.93 9.42
C SER A 146 44.97 4.28 10.66
N SER A 147 44.24 3.37 11.33
CA SER A 147 44.68 2.07 11.90
C SER A 147 43.43 1.32 12.42
N SER A 148 42.99 0.20 11.85
CA SER A 148 43.51 -1.18 12.00
C SER A 148 43.15 -1.88 13.31
N SER A 149 42.03 -2.63 13.27
CA SER A 149 41.82 -3.97 13.84
C SER A 149 42.37 -4.34 15.23
N SER A 150 41.47 -4.74 16.14
CA SER A 150 41.75 -5.78 17.14
C SER A 150 40.57 -6.75 17.27
N THR A 151 40.83 -8.03 17.02
CA THR A 151 39.89 -9.14 17.19
C THR A 151 39.94 -9.68 18.61
N THR A 152 38.77 -9.84 19.25
CA THR A 152 38.63 -10.67 20.45
C THR A 152 37.38 -11.53 20.34
N SER A 153 37.60 -12.79 19.96
CA SER A 153 36.58 -13.84 20.10
C SER A 153 36.34 -14.14 21.57
N SER A 154 35.08 -14.15 21.99
CA SER A 154 34.66 -14.68 23.28
C SER A 154 33.42 -15.55 23.11
N THR A 155 33.65 -16.83 23.38
CA THR A 155 32.77 -18.00 23.41
C THR A 155 31.30 -17.73 23.77
N ALA A 156 30.39 -18.36 23.04
CA ALA A 156 28.97 -18.39 23.33
C ALA A 156 28.66 -19.04 24.70
N THR A 157 27.74 -18.42 25.45
CA THR A 157 26.96 -19.07 26.50
C THR A 157 25.49 -18.91 26.16
N THR A 158 24.81 -20.04 25.94
CA THR A 158 23.38 -20.10 25.66
C THR A 158 22.56 -19.72 26.90
N THR A 159 21.89 -18.57 26.84
CA THR A 159 20.78 -18.24 27.74
C THR A 159 19.60 -17.84 26.88
N SER A 160 18.55 -18.67 26.90
CA SER A 160 17.27 -18.37 26.27
C SER A 160 16.63 -17.18 26.97
N SER A 161 16.72 -16.00 26.36
CA SER A 161 16.06 -14.78 26.80
C SER A 161 15.11 -14.33 25.69
N SER A 162 13.81 -14.37 25.99
CA SER A 162 12.72 -13.86 25.17
C SER A 162 13.07 -12.50 24.56
N SER A 163 13.25 -12.49 23.24
CA SER A 163 13.56 -11.30 22.46
C SER A 163 12.27 -10.55 22.14
N SER A 164 11.83 -9.70 23.06
CA SER A 164 10.92 -8.60 22.75
C SER A 164 11.68 -7.57 21.89
N GLY A 165 11.91 -7.95 20.62
CA GLY A 165 12.74 -7.24 19.68
C GLY A 165 11.90 -6.35 18.78
N SER A 166 12.12 -5.04 18.86
CA SER A 166 11.72 -4.11 17.80
C SER A 166 12.48 -4.49 16.53
N THR A 167 11.85 -5.24 15.63
CA THR A 167 12.45 -5.60 14.34
C THR A 167 12.55 -4.35 13.46
N SER A 168 13.69 -4.20 12.78
CA SER A 168 13.89 -3.13 11.78
C SER A 168 12.81 -3.24 10.70
N ILE A 169 12.43 -2.11 10.10
CA ILE A 169 11.56 -2.06 8.90
C ILE A 169 12.12 -2.90 7.73
N ASP A 170 13.42 -3.17 7.73
CA ASP A 170 14.09 -4.04 6.76
C ASP A 170 13.74 -5.52 6.91
N GLY A 171 13.22 -5.93 8.07
CA GLY A 171 13.02 -7.34 8.44
C GLY A 171 14.28 -8.09 8.88
N ASP A 172 14.12 -9.39 9.04
CA ASP A 172 15.16 -10.34 9.47
C ASP A 172 15.47 -11.42 8.42
N LEU A 173 14.65 -11.53 7.36
CA LEU A 173 14.84 -12.46 6.26
C LEU A 173 15.57 -11.80 5.08
N SER A 174 16.46 -12.53 4.42
CA SER A 174 16.99 -12.12 3.11
C SER A 174 15.92 -12.20 2.02
N ASP A 175 16.00 -11.32 1.01
CA ASP A 175 15.05 -11.26 -0.10
C ASP A 175 14.72 -12.66 -0.68
N PHE A 176 13.43 -12.97 -0.79
CA PHE A 176 12.88 -14.25 -1.25
C PHE A 176 13.36 -15.50 -0.49
N SER A 177 13.85 -15.33 0.75
CA SER A 177 14.08 -16.41 1.70
C SER A 177 12.86 -16.51 2.61
N GLY A 178 12.15 -17.64 2.54
CA GLY A 178 10.93 -17.82 3.33
C GLY A 178 11.19 -17.88 4.84
N PRO A 179 10.18 -17.59 5.68
CA PRO A 179 10.21 -17.89 7.11
C PRO A 179 10.60 -19.34 7.40
N SER A 180 11.20 -19.58 8.55
CA SER A 180 11.70 -20.88 8.99
C SER A 180 11.04 -21.42 10.27
N GLU A 181 10.29 -20.58 10.97
CA GLU A 181 9.58 -20.93 12.21
C GLU A 181 8.08 -20.70 12.02
N GLU A 182 7.28 -21.74 12.27
CA GLU A 182 5.82 -21.68 12.23
C GLU A 182 5.27 -20.91 13.44
N PHE A 183 4.16 -20.20 13.25
CA PHE A 183 3.48 -19.49 14.34
C PHE A 183 2.70 -20.46 15.24
N GLU A 184 2.97 -20.43 16.55
CA GLU A 184 2.28 -21.27 17.53
C GLU A 184 1.11 -20.53 18.21
N ASP A 185 -0.10 -21.01 17.92
CA ASP A 185 -1.35 -20.45 18.41
C ASP A 185 -1.48 -20.54 19.94
N GLY A 186 -1.80 -19.42 20.60
CA GLY A 186 -2.02 -19.37 22.04
C GLY A 186 -0.75 -19.26 22.90
N VAL A 187 0.42 -19.01 22.30
CA VAL A 187 1.69 -18.87 23.03
C VAL A 187 2.03 -17.41 23.33
N ILE A 188 1.93 -16.53 22.33
CA ILE A 188 2.33 -15.11 22.46
C ILE A 188 1.17 -14.31 23.08
N PRO A 189 1.38 -13.56 24.19
CA PRO A 189 0.35 -12.70 24.77
C PRO A 189 -0.06 -11.58 23.81
N CYS A 190 -1.32 -11.15 23.81
CA CYS A 190 -1.77 -10.05 22.93
C CYS A 190 -1.07 -8.71 23.22
N SER A 191 -0.53 -8.54 24.42
CA SER A 191 0.29 -7.37 24.79
C SER A 191 1.72 -7.40 24.23
N GLU A 192 2.12 -8.45 23.52
CA GLU A 192 3.44 -8.62 22.93
C GLU A 192 3.34 -8.67 21.39
N PHE A 193 4.17 -7.89 20.71
CA PHE A 193 4.22 -7.86 19.25
C PHE A 193 5.09 -9.01 18.71
N PRO A 194 4.58 -9.86 17.79
CA PRO A 194 5.29 -11.06 17.31
C PRO A 194 6.28 -10.71 16.19
N GLY A 195 7.29 -9.88 16.49
CA GLY A 195 8.33 -9.49 15.53
C GLY A 195 9.29 -10.62 15.16
N GLY A 196 9.75 -10.61 13.91
CA GLY A 196 10.64 -11.63 13.33
C GLY A 196 9.93 -12.51 12.30
N GLN A 197 10.67 -13.42 11.64
CA GLN A 197 10.14 -14.27 10.57
C GLN A 197 9.45 -13.45 9.45
N GLY A 198 10.01 -12.29 9.14
CA GLY A 198 9.48 -11.32 8.19
C GLY A 198 8.52 -10.28 8.77
N VAL A 199 8.06 -10.41 10.02
CA VAL A 199 7.17 -9.44 10.69
C VAL A 199 7.95 -8.22 11.21
N VAL A 200 7.50 -7.03 10.82
CA VAL A 200 8.14 -5.75 11.15
C VAL A 200 7.23 -4.85 11.99
N SER A 201 7.80 -4.18 13.00
CA SER A 201 7.05 -3.31 13.90
C SER A 201 6.79 -1.93 13.28
N LEU A 202 5.57 -1.42 13.44
CA LEU A 202 5.15 -0.08 13.01
C LEU A 202 5.00 0.89 14.20
N ASP A 203 6.06 1.02 15.00
CA ASP A 203 6.02 1.72 16.30
C ASP A 203 5.52 3.18 16.20
N TRP A 204 5.83 3.88 15.11
CA TRP A 204 5.41 5.27 14.87
C TRP A 204 3.91 5.44 14.64
N VAL A 205 3.19 4.39 14.25
CA VAL A 205 1.74 4.43 13.99
C VAL A 205 0.94 4.53 15.29
N GLY A 206 1.56 4.22 16.44
CA GLY A 206 0.96 4.45 17.77
C GLY A 206 0.07 3.31 18.29
N PHE A 207 0.05 2.16 17.62
CA PHE A 207 -0.70 0.97 18.04
C PHE A 207 0.18 -0.11 18.70
N GLY A 208 1.39 0.23 19.19
CA GLY A 208 2.30 -0.73 19.81
C GLY A 208 2.85 -1.77 18.83
N GLY A 209 3.32 -1.30 17.67
CA GLY A 209 3.89 -2.11 16.59
C GLY A 209 2.88 -2.62 15.56
N TRP A 210 1.60 -2.72 15.92
CA TRP A 210 0.53 -3.11 15.01
C TRP A 210 0.23 -2.02 13.95
N ALA A 211 -0.17 -2.43 12.75
CA ALA A 211 -0.67 -1.55 11.68
C ALA A 211 -2.06 -0.97 11.99
N SER A 212 -2.91 -1.80 12.61
CA SER A 212 -4.25 -1.44 13.06
C SER A 212 -4.84 -2.53 13.95
N ILE A 213 -5.83 -2.18 14.78
CA ILE A 213 -6.49 -3.11 15.71
C ILE A 213 -8.01 -2.90 15.60
N MET A 214 -8.74 -3.94 15.17
CA MET A 214 -10.19 -3.81 14.88
C MET A 214 -11.00 -5.09 15.07
N LYS A 215 -12.31 -4.94 15.20
CA LYS A 215 -13.32 -6.01 15.19
C LYS A 215 -14.07 -6.06 13.86
N LEU A 216 -14.72 -7.19 13.59
CA LEU A 216 -15.62 -7.37 12.43
C LEU A 216 -16.81 -6.39 12.42
N ASP A 217 -17.21 -5.84 13.57
CA ASP A 217 -18.23 -4.79 13.65
C ASP A 217 -17.68 -3.38 13.30
N GLY A 218 -16.36 -3.19 13.31
CA GLY A 218 -15.68 -1.91 13.11
C GLY A 218 -15.14 -1.22 14.35
N SER A 219 -15.39 -1.77 15.54
CA SER A 219 -14.80 -1.26 16.77
C SER A 219 -13.28 -1.30 16.62
N THR A 220 -12.61 -0.18 16.88
CA THR A 220 -11.14 -0.08 16.85
C THR A 220 -10.60 0.07 18.27
N SER A 221 -9.35 -0.30 18.48
CA SER A 221 -8.65 -0.09 19.76
C SER A 221 -7.26 0.48 19.54
N SER A 222 -6.65 0.97 20.61
CA SER A 222 -5.24 1.41 20.63
C SER A 222 -4.27 0.31 21.09
N SER A 223 -4.80 -0.80 21.63
CA SER A 223 -4.03 -1.92 22.15
C SER A 223 -4.68 -3.25 21.73
N CYS A 224 -3.85 -4.23 21.35
CA CYS A 224 -4.34 -5.56 20.99
C CYS A 224 -4.92 -6.26 22.22
N GLU A 225 -6.23 -6.51 22.21
CA GLU A 225 -7.01 -6.98 23.35
C GLU A 225 -8.11 -7.97 22.92
N ASP A 226 -8.73 -8.66 23.87
CA ASP A 226 -9.62 -9.80 23.58
C ASP A 226 -10.77 -9.47 22.60
N GLY A 227 -10.88 -10.32 21.58
CA GLY A 227 -11.87 -10.24 20.52
C GLY A 227 -11.51 -9.31 19.37
N TYR A 228 -10.32 -8.69 19.34
CA TYR A 228 -9.84 -7.90 18.21
C TYR A 228 -8.91 -8.70 17.30
N TYR A 229 -8.88 -8.30 16.03
CA TYR A 229 -7.84 -8.64 15.06
C TYR A 229 -6.77 -7.55 15.09
N CYS A 230 -5.52 -7.97 15.24
CA CYS A 230 -4.35 -7.12 15.41
C CYS A 230 -3.50 -7.24 14.15
N SER A 231 -3.71 -6.29 13.23
CA SER A 231 -3.07 -6.23 11.92
C SER A 231 -1.60 -5.85 12.06
N TYR A 232 -0.70 -6.56 11.37
CA TYR A 232 0.75 -6.33 11.40
C TYR A 232 1.29 -6.10 9.98
N ALA A 233 2.53 -5.62 9.90
CA ALA A 233 3.27 -5.48 8.66
C ALA A 233 4.29 -6.62 8.47
N CYS A 234 4.61 -6.88 7.21
CA CYS A 234 5.74 -7.70 6.81
C CYS A 234 6.79 -6.82 6.12
N GLN A 235 8.05 -7.26 6.12
CA GLN A 235 9.15 -6.59 5.45
C GLN A 235 8.90 -6.39 3.94
N ALA A 236 9.68 -5.51 3.32
CA ALA A 236 9.59 -5.20 1.89
C ALA A 236 9.56 -6.49 1.04
N GLY A 237 8.68 -6.53 0.03
CA GLY A 237 8.44 -7.70 -0.81
C GLY A 237 7.47 -8.75 -0.25
N MET A 238 7.16 -8.72 1.05
CA MET A 238 6.27 -9.70 1.68
C MET A 238 4.86 -9.16 1.97
N SER A 239 3.87 -10.05 1.98
CA SER A 239 2.51 -9.80 2.43
C SER A 239 2.21 -10.53 3.72
N LYS A 240 1.28 -10.00 4.52
CA LYS A 240 0.72 -10.72 5.67
C LYS A 240 -0.08 -11.91 5.16
N THR A 241 -0.32 -12.91 5.99
CA THR A 241 -1.12 -14.09 5.61
C THR A 241 -2.42 -14.24 6.42
N GLN A 242 -2.59 -13.39 7.44
CA GLN A 242 -3.63 -13.54 8.46
C GLN A 242 -4.78 -12.55 8.22
N TRP A 243 -5.95 -13.11 7.93
CA TRP A 243 -7.26 -12.46 7.97
C TRP A 243 -8.34 -13.51 8.30
N PRO A 244 -9.49 -13.15 8.86
CA PRO A 244 -10.63 -14.06 8.97
C PRO A 244 -11.24 -14.32 7.58
N SER A 245 -11.76 -15.54 7.36
CA SER A 245 -12.58 -15.86 6.17
C SER A 245 -13.85 -15.02 6.10
N ASP A 246 -14.44 -14.75 7.27
CA ASP A 246 -15.65 -13.95 7.43
C ASP A 246 -15.25 -12.46 7.45
N GLN A 247 -15.41 -11.80 6.31
CA GLN A 247 -15.17 -10.36 6.15
C GLN A 247 -16.48 -9.55 6.34
N PRO A 248 -16.42 -8.29 6.81
CA PRO A 248 -17.58 -7.42 6.93
C PRO A 248 -18.35 -7.24 5.60
N SER A 249 -19.67 -7.38 5.65
CA SER A 249 -20.53 -7.28 4.45
C SER A 249 -20.80 -5.84 3.97
N ASP A 250 -20.13 -4.85 4.55
CA ASP A 250 -20.18 -3.43 4.16
C ASP A 250 -18.94 -2.98 3.38
N GLY A 251 -18.11 -3.92 2.95
CA GLY A 251 -16.96 -3.69 2.08
C GLY A 251 -15.67 -3.34 2.82
N ARG A 252 -15.69 -3.16 4.15
CA ARG A 252 -14.47 -3.02 4.94
C ARG A 252 -13.67 -4.33 4.92
N THR A 253 -12.34 -4.23 4.94
CA THR A 253 -11.48 -5.38 5.23
C THR A 253 -11.10 -5.46 6.71
N VAL A 254 -10.77 -6.66 7.16
CA VAL A 254 -10.22 -6.96 8.49
C VAL A 254 -9.10 -7.97 8.31
N GLY A 255 -7.97 -7.73 8.97
CA GLY A 255 -6.77 -8.58 8.90
C GLY A 255 -5.98 -8.53 10.21
N GLY A 256 -5.04 -9.46 10.35
CA GLY A 256 -4.21 -9.62 11.54
C GLY A 256 -4.54 -10.84 12.40
N LEU A 257 -3.69 -11.07 13.40
CA LEU A 257 -3.86 -12.13 14.39
C LEU A 257 -5.05 -11.84 15.30
N TYR A 258 -5.82 -12.88 15.66
CA TYR A 258 -6.95 -12.75 16.55
C TYR A 258 -6.52 -12.90 18.02
N CYS A 259 -6.87 -11.93 18.86
CA CYS A 259 -6.63 -12.00 20.30
C CYS A 259 -7.78 -12.72 21.01
N ASN A 260 -7.46 -13.76 21.79
CA ASN A 260 -8.44 -14.59 22.49
C ASN A 260 -7.89 -15.11 23.83
N ASN A 261 -8.61 -14.85 24.93
CA ASN A 261 -8.20 -15.18 26.30
C ASN A 261 -6.79 -14.65 26.68
N GLY A 262 -6.41 -13.50 26.13
CA GLY A 262 -5.12 -12.84 26.36
C GLY A 262 -3.96 -13.30 25.48
N TYR A 263 -4.18 -14.23 24.53
CA TYR A 263 -3.15 -14.75 23.63
C TYR A 263 -3.51 -14.60 22.15
N LEU A 264 -2.50 -14.52 21.30
CA LEU A 264 -2.62 -14.40 19.84
C LEU A 264 -2.87 -15.77 19.19
N TYR A 265 -3.77 -15.78 18.20
CA TYR A 265 -4.12 -16.92 17.36
C TYR A 265 -4.14 -16.50 15.90
N ARG A 266 -3.79 -17.41 14.99
CA ARG A 266 -4.03 -17.27 13.56
C ARG A 266 -5.52 -17.09 13.28
N SER A 267 -5.83 -16.11 12.45
CA SER A 267 -7.17 -15.93 11.88
C SER A 267 -7.35 -16.70 10.57
N ASN A 268 -6.23 -17.02 9.90
CA ASN A 268 -6.16 -17.85 8.70
C ASN A 268 -5.31 -19.09 8.99
N THR A 269 -5.94 -20.26 9.04
CA THR A 269 -5.29 -21.54 9.32
C THR A 269 -4.76 -22.25 8.07
N ASP A 270 -4.96 -21.71 6.87
CA ASP A 270 -4.48 -22.32 5.61
C ASP A 270 -2.96 -22.14 5.43
N THR A 271 -2.32 -21.40 6.34
CA THR A 271 -0.88 -21.14 6.40
C THR A 271 -0.37 -21.15 7.84
N ASN A 272 0.87 -21.60 8.02
CA ASN A 272 1.55 -21.66 9.32
C ASN A 272 2.49 -20.47 9.56
N TYR A 273 2.71 -19.59 8.57
CA TYR A 273 3.65 -18.47 8.66
C TYR A 273 2.92 -17.14 8.55
N LEU A 274 3.37 -16.12 9.29
CA LEU A 274 2.72 -14.80 9.33
C LEU A 274 2.96 -13.95 8.07
N CYS A 275 4.07 -14.17 7.38
CA CYS A 275 4.45 -13.41 6.20
C CYS A 275 4.79 -14.36 5.04
N GLU A 276 4.40 -14.01 3.83
CA GLU A 276 4.75 -14.73 2.61
C GLU A 276 5.32 -13.77 1.56
N TRP A 277 6.18 -14.27 0.67
CA TRP A 277 6.75 -13.47 -0.41
C TRP A 277 5.75 -13.30 -1.55
N GLY A 278 5.68 -12.08 -2.10
CA GLY A 278 5.08 -11.89 -3.43
C GLY A 278 5.92 -12.55 -4.53
N GLN A 279 5.43 -12.50 -5.76
CA GLN A 279 6.16 -13.00 -6.92
C GLN A 279 7.44 -12.19 -7.15
N ASN A 280 8.54 -12.88 -7.45
CA ASN A 280 9.86 -12.27 -7.68
C ASN A 280 9.96 -11.65 -9.09
N SER A 281 9.14 -10.63 -9.33
CA SER A 281 8.98 -9.99 -10.64
C SER A 281 9.02 -8.47 -10.61
N ALA A 282 9.08 -7.83 -9.42
CA ALA A 282 9.27 -6.38 -9.34
C ALA A 282 10.12 -5.89 -8.17
N TYR A 283 10.87 -4.81 -8.41
CA TYR A 283 11.67 -4.09 -7.42
C TYR A 283 11.44 -2.58 -7.54
N ALA A 284 11.60 -1.85 -6.44
CA ALA A 284 11.77 -0.41 -6.45
C ALA A 284 13.27 -0.07 -6.41
N VAL A 285 13.72 0.82 -7.28
CA VAL A 285 15.13 1.22 -7.44
C VAL A 285 15.22 2.74 -7.33
N ASN A 286 16.04 3.23 -6.41
CA ASN A 286 16.17 4.66 -6.13
C ASN A 286 17.49 5.21 -6.67
N ASN A 287 17.43 6.05 -7.72
CA ASN A 287 18.58 6.78 -8.25
C ASN A 287 18.58 8.29 -7.87
N VAL A 288 17.66 8.75 -7.02
CA VAL A 288 17.71 10.12 -6.47
C VAL A 288 18.54 10.17 -5.18
N ASP A 289 19.05 11.35 -4.83
CA ASP A 289 19.99 11.55 -3.72
C ASP A 289 19.34 11.50 -2.31
N GLN A 290 18.05 11.20 -2.21
CA GLN A 290 17.29 11.12 -0.95
C GLN A 290 16.50 9.81 -0.86
N GLU A 291 16.23 9.31 0.33
CA GLU A 291 15.40 8.11 0.52
C GLU A 291 13.97 8.33 0.00
N ILE A 292 13.31 7.24 -0.43
CA ILE A 292 11.89 7.26 -0.80
C ILE A 292 11.16 6.23 0.05
N ALA A 293 10.17 6.69 0.82
CA ALA A 293 9.25 5.85 1.56
C ALA A 293 8.02 5.52 0.70
N LEU A 294 7.93 4.28 0.24
CA LEU A 294 6.74 3.71 -0.40
C LEU A 294 5.88 3.08 0.69
N CYS A 295 4.64 3.56 0.84
CA CYS A 295 3.75 3.10 1.90
C CYS A 295 2.61 2.28 1.31
N ARG A 296 2.71 0.95 1.43
CA ARG A 296 1.68 0.03 0.99
C ARG A 296 0.46 0.13 1.90
N THR A 297 -0.72 0.00 1.28
CA THR A 297 -1.99 -0.17 1.98
C THR A 297 -1.97 -1.39 2.92
N ASP A 298 -2.45 -1.20 4.15
CA ASP A 298 -2.71 -2.24 5.15
C ASP A 298 -3.89 -3.12 4.71
N TYR A 299 -3.62 -4.10 3.85
CA TYR A 299 -4.64 -4.85 3.11
C TYR A 299 -4.39 -6.38 3.11
N PRO A 300 -5.38 -7.20 3.52
CA PRO A 300 -6.58 -6.83 4.26
C PRO A 300 -6.23 -6.22 5.63
N GLY A 301 -7.04 -5.27 6.11
CA GLY A 301 -6.75 -4.51 7.33
C GLY A 301 -7.44 -3.15 7.36
N SER A 302 -6.76 -2.12 7.85
CA SER A 302 -7.34 -0.77 7.98
C SER A 302 -7.41 0.03 6.70
N GLU A 303 -6.79 -0.46 5.63
CA GLU A 303 -6.62 0.26 4.36
C GLU A 303 -5.81 1.57 4.51
N ASN A 304 -5.13 1.75 5.65
CA ASN A 304 -4.19 2.85 5.87
C ASN A 304 -2.86 2.59 5.12
N MET A 305 -2.16 3.66 4.74
CA MET A 305 -0.89 3.60 4.02
C MET A 305 0.27 3.55 5.00
N VAL A 306 0.41 2.42 5.69
CA VAL A 306 1.33 2.28 6.85
C VAL A 306 2.36 1.16 6.70
N VAL A 307 2.23 0.28 5.70
CA VAL A 307 3.15 -0.86 5.53
C VAL A 307 4.37 -0.42 4.69
N PRO A 308 5.59 -0.39 5.25
CA PRO A 308 6.70 0.36 4.66
C PRO A 308 7.48 -0.43 3.60
N THR A 309 7.99 0.28 2.61
CA THR A 309 9.14 -0.12 1.79
C THR A 309 9.99 1.13 1.58
N VAL A 310 11.11 1.20 2.31
CA VAL A 310 12.05 2.34 2.24
C VAL A 310 13.20 2.00 1.32
N VAL A 311 13.40 2.82 0.29
CA VAL A 311 14.48 2.64 -0.68
C VAL A 311 15.49 3.76 -0.50
N GLN A 312 16.66 3.42 0.05
CA GLN A 312 17.78 4.35 0.26
C GLN A 312 18.42 4.79 -1.07
N PRO A 313 19.10 5.95 -1.12
CA PRO A 313 19.79 6.42 -2.33
C PRO A 313 20.74 5.37 -2.92
N GLY A 314 20.65 5.14 -4.22
CA GLY A 314 21.48 4.17 -4.94
C GLY A 314 21.20 2.70 -4.59
N SER A 315 20.06 2.39 -3.97
CA SER A 315 19.67 1.03 -3.55
C SER A 315 18.37 0.55 -4.20
N SER A 316 17.99 -0.68 -3.90
CA SER A 316 16.73 -1.29 -4.34
C SER A 316 16.08 -2.11 -3.22
N LYS A 317 14.75 -2.25 -3.29
CA LYS A 317 13.98 -3.17 -2.45
C LYS A 317 13.00 -4.00 -3.30
N PRO A 318 12.69 -5.25 -2.91
CA PRO A 318 11.65 -6.03 -3.58
C PRO A 318 10.27 -5.41 -3.36
N MET A 319 9.43 -5.48 -4.39
CA MET A 319 8.01 -5.11 -4.30
C MET A 319 7.19 -6.38 -4.04
N SER A 320 6.20 -6.30 -3.16
CA SER A 320 5.24 -7.39 -2.97
C SER A 320 4.26 -7.42 -4.14
N VAL A 321 4.61 -8.16 -5.18
CA VAL A 321 3.73 -8.50 -6.31
C VAL A 321 2.81 -9.63 -5.84
N VAL A 322 1.60 -9.28 -5.40
CA VAL A 322 0.64 -10.24 -4.85
C VAL A 322 0.16 -11.21 -5.94
N ASP A 323 0.13 -12.50 -5.64
CA ASP A 323 -0.50 -13.52 -6.47
C ASP A 323 -2.03 -13.42 -6.33
N GLU A 324 -2.67 -12.78 -7.29
CA GLU A 324 -4.09 -12.40 -7.19
C GLU A 324 -5.05 -13.61 -7.25
N ASP A 325 -4.56 -14.76 -7.73
CA ASP A 325 -5.31 -16.01 -7.84
C ASP A 325 -5.40 -16.77 -6.52
N THR A 326 -4.46 -16.54 -5.59
CA THR A 326 -4.31 -17.33 -4.36
C THR A 326 -4.32 -16.52 -3.06
N TYR A 327 -4.11 -15.21 -3.14
CA TYR A 327 -4.15 -14.31 -1.98
C TYR A 327 -5.60 -13.90 -1.59
N PHE A 328 -5.72 -12.91 -0.70
CA PHE A 328 -6.99 -12.35 -0.24
C PHE A 328 -7.93 -11.91 -1.39
N LEU A 329 -9.19 -12.36 -1.33
CA LEU A 329 -10.25 -11.95 -2.24
C LEU A 329 -11.24 -10.99 -1.57
N TRP A 330 -11.45 -9.82 -2.15
CA TRP A 330 -12.38 -8.80 -1.63
C TRP A 330 -13.74 -8.89 -2.32
N GLU A 331 -14.78 -9.28 -1.58
CA GLU A 331 -16.11 -9.62 -2.12
C GLU A 331 -16.02 -10.63 -3.30
N GLY A 332 -15.09 -11.60 -3.21
CA GLY A 332 -14.81 -12.57 -4.28
C GLY A 332 -14.05 -12.01 -5.49
N LYS A 333 -13.47 -10.82 -5.40
CA LYS A 333 -12.65 -10.19 -6.45
C LYS A 333 -11.16 -10.32 -6.11
N LYS A 334 -10.35 -10.52 -7.15
CA LYS A 334 -8.89 -10.44 -7.12
C LYS A 334 -8.39 -9.13 -6.52
N THR A 335 -7.25 -9.17 -5.82
CA THR A 335 -6.66 -8.01 -5.15
C THR A 335 -5.16 -7.95 -5.38
N SER A 336 -4.59 -6.74 -5.41
CA SER A 336 -3.17 -6.48 -5.68
C SER A 336 -2.59 -5.43 -4.73
N SER A 337 -1.27 -5.36 -4.64
CA SER A 337 -0.61 -4.34 -3.79
C SER A 337 -0.72 -2.96 -4.41
N GLN A 338 -1.02 -1.96 -3.59
CA GLN A 338 -0.93 -0.54 -3.94
C GLN A 338 0.02 0.18 -2.98
N TYR A 339 0.98 0.93 -3.52
CA TYR A 339 1.99 1.69 -2.78
C TYR A 339 1.82 3.18 -3.03
N TYR A 340 1.67 3.94 -1.96
CA TYR A 340 1.60 5.40 -1.99
C TYR A 340 3.01 5.95 -1.80
N VAL A 341 3.54 6.62 -2.83
CA VAL A 341 4.96 7.01 -2.88
C VAL A 341 5.12 8.46 -2.44
N ASN A 342 5.63 8.64 -1.23
CA ASN A 342 5.91 9.97 -0.69
C ASN A 342 7.02 10.67 -1.49
N ASN A 343 7.09 12.00 -1.38
CA ASN A 343 8.22 12.77 -1.90
C ASN A 343 9.56 12.23 -1.35
N ALA A 344 10.60 12.26 -2.18
CA ALA A 344 11.95 11.90 -1.77
C ALA A 344 12.42 12.80 -0.62
N GLY A 345 13.00 12.19 0.41
CA GLY A 345 13.39 12.83 1.66
C GLY A 345 12.28 12.93 2.73
N VAL A 346 11.09 12.39 2.48
CA VAL A 346 10.10 12.13 3.54
C VAL A 346 10.45 10.80 4.23
N SER A 347 10.60 10.84 5.55
CA SER A 347 10.92 9.66 6.37
C SER A 347 9.79 8.63 6.34
N VAL A 348 10.06 7.40 6.80
CA VAL A 348 9.02 6.37 6.93
C VAL A 348 8.02 6.72 8.04
N GLU A 349 8.48 7.33 9.12
CA GLU A 349 7.65 7.73 10.26
C GLU A 349 6.72 8.89 9.94
N ASP A 350 7.16 9.84 9.10
CA ASP A 350 6.33 10.95 8.61
C ASP A 350 5.46 10.54 7.41
N GLY A 351 5.95 9.64 6.55
CA GLY A 351 5.32 9.31 5.27
C GLY A 351 4.32 8.15 5.34
N CYS A 352 4.58 7.12 6.14
CA CYS A 352 3.74 5.92 6.24
C CYS A 352 2.74 6.04 7.39
N ILE A 353 1.84 7.02 7.24
CA ILE A 353 0.73 7.31 8.17
C ILE A 353 -0.57 7.59 7.41
N TRP A 354 -1.68 7.75 8.12
CA TRP A 354 -2.87 8.39 7.57
C TRP A 354 -2.75 9.91 7.67
N GLY A 355 -2.43 10.55 6.55
CA GLY A 355 -2.26 12.00 6.42
C GLY A 355 -3.57 12.79 6.26
N THR A 356 -3.44 14.11 6.33
CA THR A 356 -4.53 15.09 6.19
C THR A 356 -4.56 15.72 4.79
N ASP A 357 -5.68 16.33 4.41
CA ASP A 357 -5.81 17.06 3.15
C ASP A 357 -4.65 18.05 2.93
N GLY A 358 -4.15 18.10 1.69
CA GLY A 358 -3.02 18.91 1.27
C GLY A 358 -1.64 18.52 1.82
N SER A 359 -1.52 17.50 2.70
CA SER A 359 -0.25 17.16 3.37
C SER A 359 0.84 16.58 2.46
N GLY A 360 0.46 15.96 1.34
CA GLY A 360 1.41 15.35 0.40
C GLY A 360 2.00 14.01 0.83
N ILE A 361 1.50 13.42 1.93
CA ILE A 361 2.01 12.19 2.56
C ILE A 361 0.92 11.12 2.75
N GLY A 362 1.30 9.84 2.83
CA GLY A 362 0.36 8.73 3.07
C GLY A 362 -0.73 8.62 2.00
N ASN A 363 -2.00 8.65 2.40
CA ASN A 363 -3.17 8.77 1.51
C ASN A 363 -3.14 10.01 0.58
N TRP A 364 -2.29 11.00 0.85
CA TRP A 364 -2.07 12.20 0.04
C TRP A 364 -0.73 12.19 -0.71
N ALA A 365 -0.02 11.06 -0.75
CA ALA A 365 1.16 10.90 -1.59
C ALA A 365 0.83 11.17 -3.08
N PRO A 366 1.73 11.81 -3.86
CA PRO A 366 1.41 12.24 -5.22
C PRO A 366 1.18 11.10 -6.24
N VAL A 367 1.87 9.97 -6.08
CA VAL A 367 1.85 8.84 -7.03
C VAL A 367 1.49 7.55 -6.31
N VAL A 368 0.70 6.70 -6.97
CA VAL A 368 0.43 5.33 -6.51
C VAL A 368 1.04 4.34 -7.50
N LEU A 369 1.69 3.30 -6.99
CA LEU A 369 2.18 2.16 -7.78
C LEU A 369 1.32 0.93 -7.51
N GLY A 370 0.85 0.26 -8.55
CA GLY A 370 0.16 -1.02 -8.45
C GLY A 370 1.08 -2.18 -8.81
N SER A 371 0.97 -3.31 -8.10
CA SER A 371 1.66 -4.55 -8.45
C SER A 371 0.88 -5.80 -8.06
N GLY A 372 0.49 -6.59 -9.05
CA GLY A 372 -0.16 -7.89 -8.90
C GLY A 372 0.31 -8.89 -9.96
N TYR A 373 0.01 -10.16 -9.75
CA TYR A 373 0.35 -11.26 -10.65
C TYR A 373 -0.82 -12.22 -10.80
N THR A 374 -1.14 -12.56 -12.03
CA THR A 374 -2.20 -13.52 -12.35
C THR A 374 -1.98 -14.11 -13.74
N ASP A 375 -2.46 -15.34 -13.97
CA ASP A 375 -2.35 -16.04 -15.27
C ASP A 375 -0.92 -16.11 -15.86
N GLY A 376 0.11 -16.12 -14.99
CA GLY A 376 1.52 -16.16 -15.39
C GLY A 376 2.15 -14.81 -15.73
N ILE A 377 1.44 -13.69 -15.53
CA ILE A 377 1.86 -12.34 -15.91
C ILE A 377 1.85 -11.43 -14.68
N SER A 378 2.89 -10.62 -14.50
CA SER A 378 2.86 -9.54 -13.49
C SER A 378 2.39 -8.25 -14.14
N TYR A 379 1.42 -7.59 -13.54
CA TYR A 379 0.91 -6.28 -13.95
C TYR A 379 1.44 -5.21 -13.00
N LEU A 380 2.20 -4.28 -13.55
CA LEU A 380 2.84 -3.19 -12.80
C LEU A 380 2.35 -1.85 -13.34
N SER A 381 1.90 -0.95 -12.47
CA SER A 381 1.28 0.31 -12.88
C SER A 381 1.82 1.52 -12.12
N ILE A 382 1.80 2.67 -12.80
CA ILE A 382 2.04 3.99 -12.21
C ILE A 382 0.76 4.79 -12.45
N ILE A 383 0.02 5.08 -11.38
CA ILE A 383 -1.33 5.68 -11.47
C ILE A 383 -1.44 6.94 -10.62
N PRO A 384 -2.29 7.90 -11.03
CA PRO A 384 -2.52 9.12 -10.26
C PRO A 384 -3.27 8.82 -8.95
N ASN A 385 -2.77 9.37 -7.84
CA ASN A 385 -3.61 9.45 -6.64
C ASN A 385 -4.81 10.37 -6.93
N PRO A 386 -6.08 9.97 -6.68
CA PRO A 386 -7.21 10.88 -6.78
C PRO A 386 -7.12 12.06 -5.80
N ASN A 387 -6.51 11.86 -4.63
CA ASN A 387 -6.44 12.85 -3.54
C ASN A 387 -5.37 13.92 -3.77
N ASN A 388 -4.28 13.61 -4.50
CA ASN A 388 -3.20 14.56 -4.74
C ASN A 388 -2.80 14.60 -6.22
N LYS A 389 -2.82 15.81 -6.81
CA LYS A 389 -2.40 16.08 -8.20
C LYS A 389 -1.13 16.93 -8.29
N ASN A 390 -0.51 17.26 -7.15
CA ASN A 390 0.77 17.97 -7.12
C ASN A 390 1.89 17.04 -7.62
N GLN A 391 2.82 17.60 -8.38
CA GLN A 391 3.95 16.86 -8.91
C GLN A 391 4.91 16.43 -7.76
N PRO A 392 5.39 15.18 -7.73
CA PRO A 392 6.48 14.74 -6.86
C PRO A 392 7.82 15.42 -7.20
N ASN A 393 8.76 15.38 -6.26
CA ASN A 393 10.15 15.82 -6.45
C ASN A 393 11.08 14.76 -7.12
N TYR A 394 10.51 13.77 -7.81
CA TYR A 394 11.19 12.72 -8.56
C TYR A 394 10.39 12.37 -9.82
N ASN A 395 11.02 11.71 -10.79
CA ASN A 395 10.33 11.00 -11.88
C ASN A 395 10.31 9.50 -11.57
N VAL A 396 9.40 8.73 -12.18
CA VAL A 396 9.35 7.28 -12.01
C VAL A 396 8.97 6.59 -13.33
N LYS A 397 9.64 5.47 -13.63
CA LYS A 397 9.33 4.65 -14.82
C LYS A 397 9.52 3.17 -14.55
N ILE A 398 8.83 2.33 -15.32
CA ILE A 398 8.98 0.87 -15.26
C ILE A 398 9.99 0.43 -16.33
N VAL A 399 11.03 -0.31 -15.93
CA VAL A 399 12.12 -0.77 -16.81
C VAL A 399 12.30 -2.27 -16.66
N ALA A 400 12.31 -3.03 -17.75
CA ALA A 400 12.65 -4.46 -17.72
C ALA A 400 14.06 -4.68 -17.15
N THR A 401 14.25 -5.70 -16.31
CA THR A 401 15.60 -6.15 -15.92
C THR A 401 16.27 -6.92 -17.07
N ASP A 402 17.59 -7.08 -17.01
CA ASP A 402 18.36 -7.78 -18.05
C ASP A 402 17.82 -9.20 -18.31
N GLY A 403 17.46 -9.48 -19.57
CA GLY A 403 16.89 -10.77 -19.99
C GLY A 403 15.39 -10.94 -19.74
N SER A 404 14.69 -9.91 -19.26
CA SER A 404 13.25 -9.92 -19.00
C SER A 404 12.42 -9.39 -20.17
N SER A 405 11.14 -9.77 -20.22
CA SER A 405 10.17 -9.37 -21.24
C SER A 405 9.04 -8.55 -20.63
N VAL A 406 8.97 -7.28 -21.00
CA VAL A 406 7.91 -6.35 -20.59
C VAL A 406 7.16 -5.85 -21.83
N ASN A 407 5.83 -5.88 -21.80
CA ASN A 407 4.98 -5.31 -22.83
C ASN A 407 4.34 -4.01 -22.31
N GLY A 408 4.41 -2.96 -23.13
CA GLY A 408 4.02 -1.60 -22.78
C GLY A 408 5.20 -0.76 -22.26
N GLU A 409 5.01 0.55 -22.28
CA GLU A 409 5.87 1.52 -21.61
C GLU A 409 5.04 2.20 -20.52
N CYS A 410 5.64 2.48 -19.37
CA CYS A 410 4.96 3.21 -18.30
C CYS A 410 5.92 4.13 -17.56
N TYR A 411 5.63 5.43 -17.58
CA TYR A 411 6.36 6.45 -16.84
C TYR A 411 5.47 7.61 -16.41
N TYR A 412 5.89 8.23 -15.32
CA TYR A 412 5.49 9.55 -14.89
C TYR A 412 6.73 10.43 -14.85
N GLU A 413 6.79 11.43 -15.73
CA GLU A 413 7.95 12.30 -15.91
C GLU A 413 7.50 13.75 -16.06
N ASN A 414 8.16 14.69 -15.37
CA ASN A 414 7.91 16.13 -15.45
C ASN A 414 6.44 16.58 -15.22
N GLY A 415 5.64 15.80 -14.49
CA GLY A 415 4.24 16.10 -14.22
C GLY A 415 3.23 15.28 -15.03
N GLU A 416 3.69 14.53 -16.04
CA GLU A 416 2.85 13.89 -17.04
C GLU A 416 3.00 12.36 -17.02
N TYR A 417 1.89 11.64 -17.19
CA TYR A 417 1.87 10.19 -17.43
C TYR A 417 1.97 9.94 -18.93
N ASN A 418 2.62 8.84 -19.34
CA ASN A 418 2.73 8.47 -20.76
C ASN A 418 1.50 7.74 -21.33
N GLY A 419 0.49 7.48 -20.50
CA GLY A 419 -0.79 6.92 -20.91
C GLY A 419 -1.65 7.92 -21.71
N SER A 420 -2.87 7.50 -22.02
CA SER A 420 -3.85 8.33 -22.75
C SER A 420 -4.41 9.47 -21.89
N GLY A 421 -3.60 10.48 -21.59
CA GLY A 421 -3.97 11.64 -20.76
C GLY A 421 -3.54 11.48 -19.30
N SER A 422 -4.44 11.79 -18.37
CA SER A 422 -4.14 11.89 -16.93
C SER A 422 -4.18 10.56 -16.16
N ASP A 423 -4.46 9.44 -16.82
CA ASP A 423 -5.12 8.30 -16.19
C ASP A 423 -4.16 7.21 -15.69
N GLY A 424 -2.85 7.45 -15.81
CA GLY A 424 -1.81 6.49 -15.46
C GLY A 424 -1.44 5.54 -16.60
N CYS A 425 -0.65 4.52 -16.27
CA CYS A 425 -0.16 3.51 -17.19
C CYS A 425 0.06 2.16 -16.47
N THR A 426 0.04 1.07 -17.25
CA THR A 426 0.32 -0.30 -16.78
C THR A 426 1.17 -1.03 -17.82
N VAL A 427 2.10 -1.87 -17.37
CA VAL A 427 2.86 -2.81 -18.21
C VAL A 427 2.62 -4.25 -17.77
N SER A 428 2.82 -5.18 -18.70
CA SER A 428 2.75 -6.62 -18.46
C SER A 428 4.16 -7.24 -18.50
N VAL A 429 4.67 -7.68 -17.35
CA VAL A 429 5.89 -8.49 -17.27
C VAL A 429 5.52 -9.93 -17.62
N THR A 430 5.93 -10.38 -18.80
CA THR A 430 5.59 -11.71 -19.35
C THR A 430 6.71 -12.74 -19.15
N SER A 431 7.90 -12.31 -18.74
CA SER A 431 9.01 -13.17 -18.32
C SER A 431 10.01 -12.34 -17.52
N GLY A 432 10.58 -12.92 -16.45
CA GLY A 432 11.57 -12.24 -15.61
C GLY A 432 10.96 -11.16 -14.70
N SER A 433 11.62 -10.03 -14.57
CA SER A 433 11.25 -8.94 -13.66
C SER A 433 11.37 -7.54 -14.28
N ALA A 434 10.81 -6.54 -13.59
CA ALA A 434 10.94 -5.13 -13.94
C ALA A 434 11.11 -4.24 -12.70
N ASN A 435 11.70 -3.07 -12.89
CA ASN A 435 12.02 -2.13 -11.83
C ASN A 435 11.15 -0.87 -11.96
N PHE A 436 10.51 -0.44 -10.86
CA PHE A 436 10.12 0.95 -10.68
C PHE A 436 11.38 1.76 -10.38
N VAL A 437 11.86 2.52 -11.36
CA VAL A 437 13.08 3.31 -11.26
C VAL A 437 12.72 4.76 -10.98
N PHE A 438 13.12 5.27 -9.81
CA PHE A 438 13.03 6.69 -9.44
C PHE A 438 14.30 7.44 -9.88
N TYR A 439 14.15 8.64 -10.48
CA TYR A 439 15.26 9.42 -11.05
C TYR A 439 14.95 10.92 -11.24
#